data_AF-A0A0N4YTJ4-F1
#
_entry.id   AF-A0A0N4YTJ4-F1
#
_cell.length_a   1.000
_cell.length_b   1.000
_cell.length_c   1.000
_cell.angle_alpha   90.00
_cell.angle_beta   90.00
_cell.angle_gamma   90.00
#
_symmetry.space_group_name_H-M   'P 1'
#
loop_
_entity.id
_entity.type
_entity.pdbx_description
1 polymer ?
#
loop_
_entity_poly.entity_id
_entity_poly.type
_entity_poly.pdbx_seq_one_letter_code
_entity_poly.pdbx_strand_id
1 'polypeptide(L)'
;MTSIHWNKLKRLTAFLLLAYQKNLSQLRWTRLLRIMTLVLTFLSNISNIAAEHFGRSVQLRTKAHVILFRLAQKQYPPNQDLHRQLSLFMCKETVLLRVHTIIQKSALPPETTIPILLSRKSYITSLYILYINEKNQHSGTELTLT
;
A
#
# COMPACT_ATOMS: atom_id res chain seq x y z
N MET A 1 -20.27 -18.86 -16.51
CA MET A 1 -19.63 -17.80 -17.32
C MET A 1 -18.94 -16.71 -16.46
N THR A 2 -18.12 -17.06 -15.46
CA THR A 2 -17.51 -16.09 -14.50
C THR A 2 -15.98 -16.06 -14.50
N SER A 3 -15.31 -17.08 -15.04
CA SER A 3 -13.84 -17.20 -15.03
C SER A 3 -13.11 -16.24 -16.00
N ILE A 4 -13.73 -15.97 -17.16
CA ILE A 4 -13.12 -15.18 -18.24
C ILE A 4 -12.98 -13.69 -17.86
N HIS A 5 -13.92 -13.17 -17.08
CA HIS A 5 -13.93 -11.76 -16.67
C HIS A 5 -12.84 -11.45 -15.64
N TRP A 6 -12.56 -12.40 -14.74
CA TRP A 6 -11.52 -12.26 -13.72
C TRP A 6 -10.12 -12.40 -14.37
N ASN A 7 -9.94 -13.31 -15.32
CA ASN A 7 -8.64 -13.38 -16.02
C ASN A 7 -8.35 -12.14 -16.85
N LYS A 8 -9.37 -11.51 -17.47
CA LYS A 8 -9.21 -10.21 -18.14
C LYS A 8 -8.87 -9.09 -17.16
N LEU A 9 -9.50 -9.04 -15.98
CA LEU A 9 -9.22 -8.02 -14.97
C LEU A 9 -7.81 -8.19 -14.33
N LYS A 10 -7.35 -9.43 -14.12
CA LYS A 10 -5.96 -9.71 -13.68
C LYS A 10 -4.95 -9.31 -14.74
N ARG A 11 -5.24 -9.56 -16.02
CA ARG A 11 -4.37 -9.18 -17.13
C ARG A 11 -4.32 -7.67 -17.33
N LEU A 12 -5.45 -6.97 -17.20
CA LEU A 12 -5.50 -5.51 -17.26
C LEU A 12 -4.77 -4.86 -16.08
N THR A 13 -4.94 -5.38 -14.86
CA THR A 13 -4.19 -4.88 -13.69
C THR A 13 -2.70 -5.18 -13.80
N ALA A 14 -2.31 -6.37 -14.28
CA ALA A 14 -0.91 -6.70 -14.55
C ALA A 14 -0.30 -5.87 -15.68
N PHE A 15 -1.05 -5.62 -16.76
CA PHE A 15 -0.59 -4.81 -17.89
C PHE A 15 -0.46 -3.33 -17.51
N LEU A 16 -1.42 -2.80 -16.75
CA LEU A 16 -1.30 -1.46 -16.18
C LEU A 16 -0.14 -1.39 -15.19
N LEU A 17 0.10 -2.41 -14.36
CA LEU A 17 1.26 -2.48 -13.45
C LEU A 17 2.59 -2.53 -14.21
N LEU A 18 2.69 -3.30 -15.29
CA LEU A 18 3.90 -3.42 -16.12
C LEU A 18 4.15 -2.17 -16.96
N ALA A 19 3.12 -1.59 -17.57
CA ALA A 19 3.21 -0.32 -18.30
C ALA A 19 3.60 0.84 -17.36
N TYR A 20 3.17 0.76 -16.10
CA TYR A 20 3.55 1.71 -15.07
C TYR A 20 5.00 1.55 -14.60
N GLN A 21 5.49 0.30 -14.54
CA GLN A 21 6.84 -0.02 -14.09
C GLN A 21 7.95 0.61 -14.96
N LYS A 22 7.63 0.95 -16.21
CA LYS A 22 8.56 1.52 -17.21
C LYS A 22 8.72 3.05 -17.13
N ASN A 23 7.88 3.76 -16.37
CA ASN A 23 7.84 5.24 -16.28
C ASN A 23 8.14 5.78 -14.87
N LEU A 24 8.95 5.04 -14.10
CA LEU A 24 9.14 5.23 -12.66
C LEU A 24 10.10 6.35 -12.24
N SER A 25 10.83 6.99 -13.15
CA SER A 25 11.91 7.93 -12.77
C SER A 25 11.43 9.26 -12.17
N GLN A 26 10.14 9.60 -12.25
CA GLN A 26 9.57 10.86 -11.72
C GLN A 26 8.25 10.68 -10.94
N LEU A 27 7.97 9.48 -10.48
CA LEU A 27 6.70 9.19 -9.83
C LEU A 27 6.71 9.69 -8.37
N ARG A 28 5.73 10.50 -7.96
CA ARG A 28 5.50 10.88 -6.56
C ARG A 28 4.41 10.02 -5.93
N TRP A 29 4.48 9.79 -4.62
CA TRP A 29 3.44 9.06 -3.88
C TRP A 29 2.02 9.57 -4.15
N THR A 30 1.82 10.89 -4.14
CA THR A 30 0.52 11.51 -4.37
C THR A 30 -0.05 11.19 -5.75
N ARG A 31 0.81 11.13 -6.78
CA ARG A 31 0.44 10.72 -8.13
C ARG A 31 0.09 9.23 -8.18
N LEU A 32 0.90 8.38 -7.56
CA LEU A 32 0.64 6.94 -7.44
C LEU A 32 -0.71 6.66 -6.79
N LEU A 33 -0.96 7.32 -5.66
CA LEU A 33 -2.21 7.18 -4.91
C LEU A 33 -3.41 7.67 -5.73
N ARG A 34 -3.29 8.81 -6.43
CA ARG A 34 -4.35 9.33 -7.30
C ARG A 34 -4.69 8.35 -8.43
N ILE A 35 -3.67 7.82 -9.11
CA ILE A 35 -3.87 6.85 -10.19
C ILE A 35 -4.57 5.60 -9.65
N MET A 36 -4.10 5.05 -8.53
CA MET A 36 -4.75 3.89 -7.91
C MET A 36 -6.19 4.19 -7.51
N THR A 37 -6.47 5.38 -6.96
CA THR A 37 -7.83 5.81 -6.60
C THR A 37 -8.72 5.93 -7.83
N LEU A 38 -8.23 6.49 -8.94
CA LEU A 38 -8.97 6.59 -10.21
C LEU A 38 -9.30 5.21 -10.77
N VAL A 39 -8.35 4.28 -10.73
CA VAL A 39 -8.57 2.89 -11.16
C VAL A 39 -9.68 2.25 -10.31
N LEU A 40 -9.63 2.37 -8.98
CA LEU A 40 -10.68 1.82 -8.12
C LEU A 40 -12.04 2.49 -8.38
N THR A 41 -12.06 3.81 -8.60
CA THR A 41 -13.28 4.55 -8.93
C THR A 41 -13.90 4.04 -10.22
N PHE A 42 -13.08 3.88 -11.26
CA PHE A 42 -13.51 3.33 -12.55
C PHE A 42 -14.09 1.92 -12.39
N LEU A 43 -13.42 1.06 -11.62
CA LEU A 43 -13.90 -0.29 -11.34
C LEU A 43 -15.24 -0.29 -10.58
N SER A 44 -15.36 0.53 -9.53
CA SER A 44 -16.60 0.67 -8.75
C SER A 44 -17.74 1.25 -9.58
N ASN A 45 -17.47 2.08 -10.58
CA ASN A 45 -18.51 2.64 -11.45
C ASN A 45 -19.02 1.63 -12.49
N ILE A 46 -18.21 0.65 -12.86
CA ILE A 46 -18.57 -0.36 -13.87
C ILE A 46 -19.14 -1.62 -13.24
N SER A 47 -18.73 -1.97 -12.02
CA SER A 47 -19.10 -3.23 -11.38
C SER A 47 -19.70 -3.00 -9.99
N ASN A 48 -20.94 -3.45 -9.80
CA ASN A 48 -21.60 -3.42 -8.48
C ASN A 48 -20.84 -4.24 -7.44
N ILE A 49 -20.25 -5.37 -7.82
CA ILE A 49 -19.41 -6.19 -6.93
C ILE A 49 -18.17 -5.40 -6.48
N ALA A 50 -17.53 -4.68 -7.41
CA ALA A 50 -16.40 -3.83 -7.07
C ALA A 50 -16.83 -2.65 -6.18
N ALA A 51 -18.01 -2.07 -6.43
CA ALA A 51 -18.58 -1.01 -5.62
C ALA A 51 -18.86 -1.46 -4.18
N GLU A 52 -19.40 -2.67 -3.99
CA GLU A 52 -19.61 -3.27 -2.66
C GLU A 52 -18.28 -3.50 -1.92
N HIS A 53 -17.26 -3.97 -2.64
CA HIS A 53 -15.98 -4.32 -2.02
C HIS A 53 -15.08 -3.09 -1.72
N PHE A 54 -15.02 -2.12 -2.62
CA PHE A 54 -14.13 -0.95 -2.51
C PHE A 54 -14.82 0.33 -2.01
N GLY A 55 -16.15 0.39 -2.10
CA GLY A 55 -16.93 1.60 -1.84
C GLY A 55 -16.98 2.56 -3.03
N ARG A 56 -17.61 3.72 -2.82
CA ARG A 56 -17.83 4.76 -3.86
C ARG A 56 -17.24 6.14 -3.52
N SER A 57 -16.68 6.34 -2.32
CA SER A 57 -16.25 7.67 -1.85
C SER A 57 -14.87 7.63 -1.15
N VAL A 58 -14.70 8.32 0.00
CA VAL A 58 -13.44 8.45 0.76
C VAL A 58 -12.77 7.10 1.03
N GLN A 59 -13.57 6.04 1.16
CA GLN A 59 -13.11 4.65 1.32
C GLN A 59 -12.16 4.21 0.19
N LEU A 60 -12.34 4.69 -1.04
CA LEU A 60 -11.52 4.33 -2.20
C LEU A 60 -10.06 4.75 -2.02
N ARG A 61 -9.82 5.94 -1.45
CA ARG A 61 -8.46 6.42 -1.21
C ARG A 61 -7.76 5.59 -0.12
N THR A 62 -8.47 5.26 0.95
CA THR A 62 -7.95 4.38 2.02
C THR A 62 -7.68 2.97 1.49
N LYS A 63 -8.57 2.42 0.66
CA LYS A 63 -8.37 1.12 0.00
C LYS A 63 -7.19 1.15 -0.98
N ALA A 64 -7.00 2.25 -1.71
CA ALA A 64 -5.84 2.45 -2.57
C ALA A 64 -4.53 2.40 -1.78
N HIS A 65 -4.45 3.08 -0.63
CA HIS A 65 -3.30 2.97 0.30
C HIS A 65 -3.03 1.51 0.68
N VAL A 66 -4.05 0.80 1.15
CA VAL A 66 -3.93 -0.60 1.57
C VAL A 66 -3.46 -1.49 0.42
N ILE A 67 -4.00 -1.32 -0.78
CA ILE A 67 -3.60 -2.10 -1.97
C ILE A 67 -2.13 -1.84 -2.32
N LEU A 68 -1.69 -0.58 -2.32
CA LEU A 68 -0.28 -0.25 -2.59
C LEU A 68 0.66 -0.89 -1.57
N PHE A 69 0.30 -0.89 -0.29
CA PHE A 69 1.10 -1.55 0.74
C PHE A 69 1.10 -3.08 0.61
N ARG A 70 -0.05 -3.69 0.25
CA ARG A 70 -0.10 -5.13 -0.05
C ARG A 70 0.80 -5.48 -1.24
N LEU A 71 0.84 -4.63 -2.27
CA LEU A 71 1.74 -4.82 -3.42
C LEU A 71 3.21 -4.74 -2.99
N ALA A 72 3.56 -3.78 -2.14
CA ALA A 72 4.92 -3.65 -1.61
C ALA A 72 5.34 -4.90 -0.80
N GLN A 73 4.46 -5.39 0.08
CA GLN A 73 4.70 -6.60 0.87
C GLN A 73 4.77 -7.86 0.01
N LYS A 74 3.95 -7.95 -1.05
CA LYS A 74 3.97 -9.08 -1.98
C LYS A 74 5.23 -9.09 -2.84
N GLN A 75 5.73 -7.92 -3.23
CA GLN A 75 6.94 -7.78 -4.04
C GLN A 75 8.18 -8.20 -3.25
N TYR A 76 8.23 -7.85 -1.96
CA TYR A 76 9.34 -8.18 -1.06
C TYR A 76 8.80 -8.76 0.25
N PRO A 77 8.37 -10.04 0.25
CA PRO A 77 7.84 -10.66 1.44
C PRO A 77 8.95 -10.86 2.49
N PRO A 78 8.62 -10.74 3.79
CA PRO A 78 9.56 -11.06 4.86
C PRO A 78 9.91 -12.55 4.88
N ASN A 79 11.13 -12.87 5.30
CA ASN A 79 11.54 -14.25 5.55
C ASN A 79 11.10 -14.71 6.96
N GLN A 80 11.25 -16.00 7.26
CA GLN A 80 10.84 -16.58 8.54
C GLN A 80 11.56 -15.95 9.74
N ASP A 81 12.83 -15.59 9.58
CA ASP A 81 13.60 -14.96 10.65
C ASP A 81 13.01 -13.59 11.01
N LEU A 82 12.72 -12.77 10.01
CA LEU A 82 12.11 -11.46 10.22
C LEU A 82 10.70 -11.57 10.83
N HIS A 83 9.95 -12.62 10.49
CA HIS A 83 8.68 -12.94 11.13
C HIS A 83 8.82 -13.15 12.64
N ARG A 84 9.82 -13.91 13.06
CA ARG A 84 10.07 -14.18 14.48
C ARG A 84 10.61 -12.94 15.20
N GLN A 85 11.62 -12.29 14.62
CA GLN A 85 12.29 -11.14 15.23
C GLN A 85 11.34 -9.96 15.50
N LEU A 86 10.43 -9.68 14.56
CA LEU A 86 9.51 -8.54 14.66
C LEU A 86 8.11 -8.94 15.14
N SER A 87 7.91 -10.19 15.59
CA SER A 87 6.59 -10.69 16.02
C SER A 87 5.48 -10.33 15.02
N LEU A 88 5.74 -10.58 13.73
CA LEU A 88 4.86 -10.14 12.65
C LEU A 88 3.53 -10.87 12.69
N PHE A 89 2.45 -10.14 12.40
CA PHE A 89 1.11 -10.69 12.34
C PHE A 89 0.33 -10.13 11.15
N MET A 90 -0.64 -10.92 10.68
CA MET A 90 -1.55 -10.48 9.63
C MET A 90 -2.74 -9.75 10.24
N CYS A 91 -2.91 -8.48 9.90
CA CYS A 91 -4.09 -7.72 10.30
C CYS A 91 -5.33 -8.26 9.59
N LYS A 92 -6.37 -8.67 10.34
CA LYS A 92 -7.59 -9.30 9.78
C LYS A 92 -8.36 -8.36 8.84
N GLU A 93 -8.44 -7.08 9.17
CA GLU A 93 -9.20 -6.09 8.40
C GLU A 93 -8.49 -5.69 7.10
N THR A 94 -7.18 -5.40 7.21
CA THR A 94 -6.42 -4.83 6.10
C THR A 94 -5.58 -5.85 5.37
N VAL A 95 -5.47 -7.09 5.84
CA VAL A 95 -4.64 -8.16 5.25
C VAL A 95 -3.23 -7.63 4.92
N LEU A 96 -2.70 -6.85 5.87
CA LEU A 96 -1.35 -6.30 5.85
C LEU A 96 -0.56 -6.93 6.99
N LEU A 97 0.69 -7.25 6.73
CA LEU A 97 1.62 -7.65 7.77
C LEU A 97 1.98 -6.42 8.62
N ARG A 98 1.75 -6.54 9.93
CA ARG A 98 2.06 -5.53 10.93
C ARG A 98 3.01 -6.11 11.98
N VAL A 99 3.67 -5.21 12.70
CA VAL A 99 4.61 -5.53 13.77
C VAL A 99 3.88 -5.36 15.11
N HIS A 100 3.98 -6.34 16.00
CA HIS A 100 3.58 -6.12 17.39
C HIS A 100 4.65 -5.27 18.08
N THR A 101 4.27 -4.09 18.56
CA THR A 101 5.15 -3.31 19.43
C THR A 101 4.87 -3.62 20.88
N ILE A 102 5.81 -3.22 21.75
CA ILE A 102 5.67 -3.32 23.21
C ILE A 102 4.69 -2.25 23.75
N ILE A 103 4.45 -1.19 22.97
CA ILE A 103 3.77 0.03 23.44
C ILE A 103 2.26 0.02 23.17
N GLN A 104 1.62 -1.16 23.22
CA GLN A 104 0.21 -1.35 22.85
C GLN A 104 -0.78 -0.56 23.73
N LYS A 105 -0.37 -0.19 24.96
CA LYS A 105 -1.19 0.57 25.92
C LYS A 105 -0.90 2.08 25.93
N SER A 106 -0.07 2.57 25.02
CA SER A 106 0.14 4.02 24.91
C SER A 106 -1.05 4.69 24.20
N ALA A 107 -1.29 5.95 24.53
CA ALA A 107 -2.24 6.81 23.81
C ALA A 107 -1.71 7.25 22.42
N LEU A 108 -0.75 6.52 21.85
CA LEU A 108 -0.17 6.80 20.55
C LEU A 108 -1.09 6.30 19.43
N PRO A 109 -1.03 6.94 18.25
CA PRO A 109 -1.85 6.53 17.12
C PRO A 109 -1.57 5.08 16.69
N PRO A 110 -2.55 4.38 16.09
CA PRO A 110 -2.42 2.99 15.66
C PRO A 110 -1.23 2.75 14.73
N GLU A 111 -0.87 3.72 13.92
CA GLU A 111 0.29 3.67 13.03
C GLU A 111 1.62 3.51 13.78
N THR A 112 1.67 3.94 15.05
CA THR A 112 2.84 3.84 15.93
C THR A 112 2.79 2.58 16.79
N THR A 113 1.61 2.17 17.24
CA THR A 113 1.45 1.00 18.14
C THR A 113 1.45 -0.34 17.39
N ILE A 114 0.95 -0.36 16.15
CA ILE A 114 0.93 -1.56 15.28
C ILE A 114 1.36 -1.19 13.85
N PRO A 115 2.63 -0.80 13.64
CA PRO A 115 3.09 -0.29 12.35
C PRO A 115 3.03 -1.36 11.26
N ILE A 116 2.80 -0.92 10.03
CA ILE A 116 2.81 -1.78 8.84
C ILE A 116 4.26 -2.08 8.46
N LEU A 117 4.58 -3.35 8.24
CA LEU A 117 5.90 -3.73 7.75
C LEU A 117 6.01 -3.38 6.26
N LEU A 118 6.91 -2.48 5.91
CA LEU A 118 7.21 -2.15 4.52
C LEU A 118 8.70 -2.32 4.24
N SER A 119 9.03 -3.12 3.22
CA SER A 119 10.42 -3.33 2.83
C SER A 119 10.97 -2.10 2.13
N ARG A 120 12.18 -1.65 2.55
CA ARG A 120 12.92 -0.56 1.89
C ARG A 120 13.29 -0.88 0.44
N LYS A 121 13.30 -2.17 0.06
CA LYS A 121 13.57 -2.60 -1.32
C LYS A 121 12.40 -2.29 -2.26
N SER A 122 11.20 -2.08 -1.74
CA SER A 122 10.05 -1.71 -2.58
C SER A 122 10.07 -0.23 -2.92
N TYR A 123 10.01 0.06 -4.20
CA TYR A 123 9.87 1.43 -4.70
C TYR A 123 8.63 2.14 -4.14
N ILE A 124 7.52 1.42 -3.94
CA ILE A 124 6.30 1.96 -3.32
C ILE A 124 6.59 2.47 -1.90
N THR A 125 7.38 1.71 -1.13
CA THR A 125 7.81 2.11 0.22
C THR A 125 8.68 3.36 0.16
N SER A 126 9.64 3.43 -0.76
CA SER A 126 10.51 4.60 -0.90
C SER A 126 9.71 5.86 -1.18
N LEU A 127 8.73 5.79 -2.10
CA LEU A 127 7.83 6.92 -2.36
C LEU A 127 7.00 7.31 -1.15
N TYR A 128 6.50 6.34 -0.40
CA TYR A 128 5.71 6.60 0.80
C TYR A 128 6.55 7.31 1.88
N ILE A 129 7.77 6.86 2.12
CA ILE A 129 8.70 7.48 3.08
C ILE A 129 8.96 8.94 2.70
N LEU A 130 9.31 9.20 1.43
CA LEU A 130 9.52 10.57 0.95
C LEU A 130 8.29 11.45 1.17
N TYR A 131 7.10 10.94 0.87
CA TYR A 131 5.85 11.66 1.09
C TYR A 131 5.56 11.96 2.56
N ILE A 132 5.82 11.02 3.46
CA ILE A 132 5.64 11.24 4.91
C ILE A 132 6.66 12.26 5.41
N ASN A 133 7.90 12.20 4.95
CA ASN A 133 8.93 13.17 5.29
C ASN A 133 8.54 14.59 4.84
N GLU A 134 8.10 14.75 3.58
CA GLU A 134 7.60 16.03 3.06
C GLU A 134 6.40 16.55 3.87
N LYS A 135 5.47 15.66 4.24
CA LYS A 135 4.24 16.02 4.96
C LYS A 135 4.51 16.44 6.41
N ASN A 136 5.51 15.85 7.07
CA ASN A 136 5.78 16.08 8.49
C ASN A 136 6.63 17.33 8.77
N GLN A 137 7.05 18.10 7.75
CA GLN A 137 7.70 19.41 7.86
C GLN A 137 8.89 19.52 8.84
N HIS A 138 9.53 18.41 9.22
CA HIS A 138 10.65 18.43 10.15
C HIS A 138 11.85 17.69 9.57
N SER A 139 12.88 18.49 9.36
CA SER A 139 14.24 18.16 8.91
C SER A 139 14.45 18.25 7.41
N GLY A 140 15.31 19.18 7.00
CA GLY A 140 15.88 19.17 5.65
C GLY A 140 16.50 17.80 5.35
N THR A 141 16.74 17.55 4.07
CA THR A 141 17.37 16.34 3.52
C THR A 141 18.64 15.86 4.25
N GLU A 142 19.24 16.72 5.10
CA GLU A 142 20.43 16.47 5.92
C GLU A 142 20.24 15.52 7.11
N LEU A 143 19.01 15.19 7.53
CA LEU A 143 18.77 14.23 8.63
C LEU A 143 18.29 12.85 8.15
N THR A 144 18.35 12.60 6.85
CA THR A 144 18.18 11.25 6.31
C THR A 144 19.54 10.55 6.31
N LEU A 145 19.66 9.42 7.05
CA LEU A 145 20.84 8.56 6.96
C LEU A 145 21.03 8.12 5.50
N THR A 146 21.99 8.74 4.82
CA THR A 146 22.53 8.37 3.52
C THR A 146 23.32 7.08 3.59
#